data_AF-A0A6A7SIC8-F1
#
_entry.id   AF-A0A6A7SIC8-F1
#
_cell.length_a   1.000
_cell.length_b   1.000
_cell.length_c   1.000
_cell.angle_alpha   90.00
_cell.angle_beta   90.00
_cell.angle_gamma   90.00
#
_symmetry.space_group_name_H-M   'P 1'
#
loop_
_entity.id
_entity.type
_entity.pdbx_description
1 polymer ?
#
loop_
_entity_poly.entity_id
_entity_poly.type
_entity_poly.pdbx_seq_one_letter_code
_entity_poly.pdbx_strand_id
1 'polypeptide(L)'
;MAAEALGKGGDGSEAVVLWASDTVRDEGAMVAFGLDMLGVRPVWNARGIVEGLERVPLADGRERRDVVFTTSGLFRDLYGELLVWLDRGTRLALQGSAQTIRERHPALTVALDTALGPVDELGRPGDEPLARNRVAAHWVEDTRAALSQGLTATEAGERSVRRVYGDAPGSYGAGINRLVERSGSWQDRSGLADTYLRRLGHAYGAGIQGEATRQGFRRALSRVERSYLGRASNLYGLLDNNDAFDYLGGLSLAVETLTGEAPANSVVHLADPGDASVEPLETALLKELRGRYLNPAWIRGLMEHGYAGARTMGSEFMEYLWGWQVTNPQIVRSWAWEAVKRVYIDDANDLGLDEFLRQGNNVHVRTNMLAIMLVAIQKGFWDADDATVEQLATEFARSVIANGLPGSGHTAPEHPMLEWVTPRLPESLRGPFSARIAAARGEPQPSGPTVTTVAEITPAGDDAASDAPKENAATPSTPATTAGESPARSGERPADDAERGESGKSAGERDARERDDDAPTPPWSPYWLLAGLGVLLAGGVIRGGLGRAR
;
A
#
# COMPACT_ATOMS: atom_id res chain seq x y z
N MET A 1 -22.12 -17.89 -16.30
CA MET A 1 -20.94 -18.77 -16.10
C MET A 1 -20.04 -18.18 -15.01
N ALA A 2 -20.52 -18.09 -13.77
CA ALA A 2 -19.78 -17.47 -12.65
C ALA A 2 -19.48 -18.47 -11.52
N ALA A 3 -19.76 -19.76 -11.72
CA ALA A 3 -19.61 -20.83 -10.73
C ALA A 3 -18.45 -21.80 -11.03
N GLU A 4 -17.77 -21.67 -12.17
CA GLU A 4 -16.66 -22.56 -12.59
C GLU A 4 -15.26 -22.01 -12.27
N ALA A 5 -15.16 -20.86 -11.60
CA ALA A 5 -13.88 -20.31 -11.12
C ALA A 5 -13.35 -21.00 -9.84
N LEU A 6 -14.13 -21.92 -9.24
CA LEU A 6 -13.68 -22.81 -8.17
C LEU A 6 -12.85 -23.97 -8.75
N GLY A 7 -11.70 -23.62 -9.31
CA GLY A 7 -10.79 -24.57 -9.94
C GLY A 7 -10.12 -25.49 -8.93
N LYS A 8 -10.32 -26.80 -9.11
CA LYS A 8 -9.70 -27.95 -8.41
C LYS A 8 -9.83 -27.94 -6.88
N GLY A 9 -10.32 -29.03 -6.30
CA GLY A 9 -10.23 -29.28 -4.87
C GLY A 9 -8.76 -29.47 -4.46
N GLY A 10 -8.07 -28.36 -4.20
CA GLY A 10 -6.69 -28.31 -3.71
C GLY A 10 -6.66 -28.14 -2.20
N ASP A 11 -5.64 -28.70 -1.56
CA ASP A 11 -5.47 -28.70 -0.10
C ASP A 11 -4.98 -27.35 0.45
N GLY A 12 -4.69 -26.35 -0.41
CA GLY A 12 -4.02 -25.11 -0.02
C GLY A 12 -4.80 -24.14 0.87
N SER A 13 -4.13 -23.02 1.16
CA SER A 13 -4.58 -21.94 2.04
C SER A 13 -5.05 -20.70 1.27
N GLU A 14 -5.80 -19.86 1.98
CA GLU A 14 -6.21 -18.51 1.58
C GLU A 14 -5.20 -17.49 2.15
N ALA A 15 -5.09 -16.30 1.55
CA ALA A 15 -4.33 -15.18 2.12
C ALA A 15 -5.14 -13.88 2.12
N VAL A 16 -5.13 -13.15 3.24
CA VAL A 16 -5.90 -11.92 3.42
C VAL A 16 -4.97 -10.75 3.76
N VAL A 17 -5.09 -9.65 3.01
CA VAL A 17 -4.39 -8.39 3.27
C VAL A 17 -5.29 -7.49 4.13
N LEU A 18 -4.73 -6.96 5.22
CA LEU A 18 -5.43 -6.14 6.21
C LEU A 18 -4.83 -4.72 6.27
N TRP A 19 -5.68 -3.72 6.02
CA TRP A 19 -5.31 -2.31 5.97
C TRP A 19 -6.20 -1.46 6.87
N ALA A 20 -5.58 -0.58 7.65
CA ALA A 20 -6.28 0.31 8.58
C ALA A 20 -7.30 1.23 7.88
N SER A 21 -6.96 1.71 6.67
CA SER A 21 -7.79 2.61 5.87
C SER A 21 -9.13 2.00 5.48
N ASP A 22 -9.17 0.71 5.21
CA ASP A 22 -10.39 0.02 4.81
C ASP A 22 -11.10 -0.53 6.06
N THR A 23 -10.35 -1.00 7.07
CA THR A 23 -10.89 -1.42 8.38
C THR A 23 -11.69 -0.33 9.11
N VAL A 24 -11.26 0.94 9.04
CA VAL A 24 -12.02 2.05 9.65
C VAL A 24 -13.29 2.42 8.87
N ARG A 25 -13.44 1.94 7.63
CA ARG A 25 -14.58 2.22 6.73
C ARG A 25 -15.55 1.05 6.61
N ASP A 26 -15.06 -0.18 6.70
CA ASP A 26 -15.84 -1.42 6.65
C ASP A 26 -16.15 -2.02 8.03
N GLU A 27 -15.78 -1.31 9.11
CA GLU A 27 -15.93 -1.71 10.52
C GLU A 27 -15.29 -3.08 10.86
N GLY A 28 -14.27 -3.49 10.10
CA GLY A 28 -13.58 -4.77 10.26
C GLY A 28 -14.14 -5.91 9.42
N ALA A 29 -14.87 -5.62 8.34
CA ALA A 29 -15.45 -6.65 7.46
C ALA A 29 -14.40 -7.62 6.91
N MET A 30 -13.19 -7.17 6.55
CA MET A 30 -12.10 -8.08 6.13
C MET A 30 -11.55 -8.97 7.25
N VAL A 31 -11.64 -8.54 8.52
CA VAL A 31 -11.29 -9.37 9.68
C VAL A 31 -12.37 -10.44 9.88
N ALA A 32 -13.65 -10.06 9.77
CA ALA A 32 -14.78 -10.99 9.83
C ALA A 32 -14.78 -12.00 8.67
N PHE A 33 -14.43 -11.57 7.46
CA PHE A 33 -14.23 -12.42 6.27
C PHE A 33 -13.19 -13.51 6.52
N GLY A 34 -12.04 -13.14 7.11
CA GLY A 34 -11.01 -14.09 7.53
C GLY A 34 -11.46 -15.06 8.64
N LEU A 35 -12.21 -14.58 9.63
CA LEU A 35 -12.75 -15.42 10.70
C LEU A 35 -13.78 -16.44 10.15
N ASP A 36 -14.65 -16.05 9.20
CA ASP A 36 -15.58 -16.99 8.55
C ASP A 36 -14.85 -18.09 7.76
N MET A 37 -13.73 -17.76 7.09
CA MET A 37 -12.88 -18.76 6.42
C MET A 37 -12.35 -19.83 7.40
N LEU A 38 -11.94 -19.41 8.60
CA LEU A 38 -11.53 -20.29 9.70
C LEU A 38 -12.73 -21.05 10.34
N GLY A 39 -13.96 -20.67 9.98
CA GLY A 39 -15.20 -21.18 10.58
C GLY A 39 -15.39 -20.69 12.02
N VAL A 40 -14.95 -19.48 12.34
CA VAL A 40 -15.05 -18.85 13.66
C VAL A 40 -15.89 -17.58 13.54
N ARG A 41 -16.69 -17.28 14.56
CA ARG A 41 -17.44 -16.00 14.65
C ARG A 41 -17.13 -15.26 15.94
N PRO A 42 -17.19 -13.92 15.96
CA PRO A 42 -17.06 -13.15 17.19
C PRO A 42 -18.24 -13.39 18.13
N VAL A 43 -17.97 -13.21 19.43
CA VAL A 43 -18.98 -13.10 20.49
C VAL A 43 -18.94 -11.67 21.00
N TRP A 44 -20.08 -10.97 20.92
CA TRP A 44 -20.21 -9.58 21.37
C TRP A 44 -20.97 -9.52 22.69
N ASN A 45 -20.48 -8.68 23.59
CA ASN A 45 -21.20 -8.35 24.81
C ASN A 45 -22.35 -7.37 24.55
N ALA A 46 -23.15 -7.09 25.58
CA ALA A 46 -24.30 -6.18 25.51
C ALA A 46 -23.96 -4.71 25.17
N ARG A 47 -22.67 -4.34 25.05
CA ARG A 47 -22.19 -3.01 24.61
C ARG A 47 -21.65 -3.02 23.17
N GLY A 48 -21.74 -4.14 22.45
CA GLY A 48 -21.21 -4.29 21.09
C GLY A 48 -19.68 -4.46 21.03
N ILE A 49 -19.03 -4.75 22.16
CA ILE A 49 -17.58 -5.02 22.20
C ILE A 49 -17.37 -6.54 22.05
N VAL A 50 -16.43 -6.94 21.20
CA VAL A 50 -16.01 -8.35 21.07
C VAL A 50 -15.37 -8.80 22.39
N GLU A 51 -15.96 -9.79 23.04
CA GLU A 51 -15.46 -10.37 24.29
C GLU A 51 -14.92 -11.80 24.14
N GLY A 52 -15.21 -12.45 23.00
CA GLY A 52 -14.74 -13.81 22.73
C GLY A 52 -14.90 -14.22 21.27
N LEU A 53 -14.56 -15.47 21.00
CA LEU A 53 -14.74 -16.14 19.71
C LEU A 53 -15.38 -17.50 19.94
N GLU A 54 -16.19 -17.97 18.99
CA GLU A 54 -16.76 -19.32 19.02
C GLU A 54 -16.64 -20.02 17.66
N ARG A 55 -16.52 -21.36 17.67
CA ARG A 55 -16.52 -22.15 16.43
C ARG A 55 -17.92 -22.26 15.84
N VAL A 56 -18.04 -21.92 14.56
CA VAL A 56 -19.17 -22.32 13.73
C VAL A 56 -19.08 -23.85 13.49
N PRO A 57 -20.17 -24.62 13.66
CA PRO A 57 -20.18 -26.05 13.36
C PRO A 57 -19.94 -26.36 11.88
N LEU A 58 -19.35 -27.53 11.58
CA LEU A 58 -19.12 -28.01 10.21
C LEU A 58 -20.40 -28.64 9.58
N ALA A 59 -21.50 -27.89 9.60
CA ALA A 59 -22.74 -28.23 8.89
C ALA A 59 -22.65 -27.91 7.38
N ASP A 60 -23.59 -28.41 6.59
CA ASP A 60 -23.88 -27.99 5.20
C ASP A 60 -22.66 -27.91 4.26
N GLY A 61 -21.73 -28.86 4.39
CA GLY A 61 -20.52 -28.93 3.57
C GLY A 61 -19.42 -27.93 3.93
N ARG A 62 -19.57 -27.11 4.98
CA ARG A 62 -18.53 -26.19 5.45
C ARG A 62 -17.24 -26.93 5.81
N GLU A 63 -16.10 -26.35 5.44
CA GLU A 63 -14.76 -26.74 5.88
C GLU A 63 -14.09 -25.55 6.58
N ARG A 64 -13.13 -25.81 7.48
CA ARG A 64 -12.22 -24.74 7.95
C ARG A 64 -11.09 -24.60 6.94
N ARG A 65 -11.03 -23.42 6.33
CA ARG A 65 -9.94 -23.05 5.43
C ARG A 65 -8.78 -22.52 6.26
N ASP A 66 -7.54 -22.83 5.85
CA ASP A 66 -6.36 -22.23 6.46
C ASP A 66 -6.13 -20.85 5.85
N VAL A 67 -5.79 -19.86 6.66
CA VAL A 67 -5.75 -18.45 6.22
C VAL A 67 -4.45 -17.81 6.72
N VAL A 68 -3.71 -17.16 5.82
CA VAL A 68 -2.54 -16.35 6.15
C VAL A 68 -2.94 -14.88 6.14
N PHE A 69 -2.81 -14.19 7.26
CA PHE A 69 -3.08 -12.76 7.38
C PHE A 69 -1.80 -11.96 7.20
N THR A 70 -1.86 -10.94 6.35
CA THR A 70 -0.77 -9.96 6.17
C THR A 70 -1.28 -8.57 6.52
N THR A 71 -0.65 -7.91 7.50
CA THR A 71 -1.05 -6.59 7.98
C THR A 71 -0.12 -5.49 7.48
N SER A 72 -0.67 -4.30 7.21
CA SER A 72 0.13 -3.08 7.15
C SER A 72 0.56 -2.64 8.55
N GLY A 73 1.68 -1.92 8.66
CA GLY A 73 2.14 -1.36 9.93
C GLY A 73 1.11 -0.45 10.60
N LEU A 74 0.36 0.34 9.82
CA LEU A 74 -0.71 1.18 10.36
C LEU A 74 -1.89 0.36 10.92
N PHE A 75 -2.21 -0.80 10.35
CA PHE A 75 -3.21 -1.70 10.94
C PHE A 75 -2.69 -2.32 12.24
N ARG A 76 -1.43 -2.75 12.29
CA ARG A 76 -0.78 -3.22 13.53
C ARG A 76 -0.89 -2.18 14.65
N ASP A 77 -0.60 -0.92 14.35
CA ASP A 77 -0.53 0.14 15.36
C ASP A 77 -1.92 0.62 15.83
N LEU A 78 -2.94 0.60 14.98
CA LEU A 78 -4.31 1.02 15.33
C LEU A 78 -5.20 -0.13 15.81
N TYR A 79 -4.94 -1.36 15.35
CA TYR A 79 -5.82 -2.52 15.52
C TYR A 79 -5.07 -3.76 16.03
N GLY A 80 -4.03 -3.58 16.84
CA GLY A 80 -3.21 -4.68 17.40
C GLY A 80 -4.02 -5.78 18.09
N GLU A 81 -5.11 -5.45 18.79
CA GLU A 81 -6.03 -6.43 19.38
C GLU A 81 -6.70 -7.33 18.33
N LEU A 82 -6.99 -6.84 17.13
CA LEU A 82 -7.53 -7.67 16.04
C LEU A 82 -6.51 -8.70 15.55
N LEU A 83 -5.21 -8.42 15.62
CA LEU A 83 -4.17 -9.41 15.33
C LEU A 83 -4.18 -10.56 16.37
N VAL A 84 -4.42 -10.23 17.64
CA VAL A 84 -4.58 -11.23 18.72
C VAL A 84 -5.85 -12.06 18.51
N TRP A 85 -6.96 -11.44 18.10
CA TRP A 85 -8.20 -12.17 17.77
C TRP A 85 -8.06 -13.07 16.54
N LEU A 86 -7.27 -12.69 15.52
CA LEU A 86 -7.02 -13.55 14.35
C LEU A 86 -6.14 -14.76 14.69
N ASP A 87 -5.12 -14.59 15.53
CA ASP A 87 -4.33 -15.71 16.07
C ASP A 87 -5.19 -16.64 16.95
N ARG A 88 -6.01 -16.08 17.85
CA ARG A 88 -7.00 -16.86 18.63
C ARG A 88 -8.01 -17.58 17.73
N GLY A 89 -8.49 -16.95 16.65
CA GLY A 89 -9.38 -17.59 15.67
C GLY A 89 -8.71 -18.78 14.99
N THR A 90 -7.43 -18.64 14.63
CA THR A 90 -6.62 -19.73 14.05
C THR A 90 -6.44 -20.88 15.04
N ARG A 91 -6.05 -20.59 16.29
CA ARG A 91 -5.91 -21.58 17.36
C ARG A 91 -7.23 -22.26 17.71
N LEU A 92 -8.34 -21.52 17.69
CA LEU A 92 -9.68 -22.06 17.95
C LEU A 92 -10.14 -22.97 16.79
N ALA A 93 -9.81 -22.65 15.54
CA ALA A 93 -10.02 -23.54 14.39
C ALA A 93 -9.18 -24.83 14.51
N LEU A 94 -7.90 -24.75 14.91
CA LEU A 94 -7.08 -25.91 15.24
C LEU A 94 -7.70 -26.77 16.36
N GLN A 95 -8.24 -26.14 17.41
CA GLN A 95 -8.91 -26.80 18.54
C GLN A 95 -10.10 -27.68 18.09
N GLY A 96 -10.72 -27.36 16.94
CA GLY A 96 -11.80 -28.13 16.32
C GLY A 96 -11.44 -29.59 16.00
N SER A 97 -10.17 -29.90 15.74
CA SER A 97 -9.68 -31.26 15.45
C SER A 97 -8.81 -31.84 16.56
N ALA A 98 -8.77 -31.22 17.75
CA ALA A 98 -7.80 -31.55 18.80
C ALA A 98 -7.90 -33.01 19.29
N GLN A 99 -9.10 -33.59 19.39
CA GLN A 99 -9.26 -35.01 19.75
C GLN A 99 -8.70 -35.91 18.63
N THR A 100 -9.06 -35.63 17.37
CA THR A 100 -8.57 -36.35 16.19
C THR A 100 -7.04 -36.33 16.06
N ILE A 101 -6.40 -35.20 16.40
CA ILE A 101 -4.94 -35.07 16.44
C ILE A 101 -4.35 -35.95 17.56
N ARG A 102 -4.88 -35.89 18.78
CA ARG A 102 -4.39 -36.72 19.90
C ARG A 102 -4.53 -38.22 19.63
N GLU A 103 -5.64 -38.64 19.02
CA GLU A 103 -5.88 -40.05 18.64
C GLU A 103 -4.96 -40.53 17.53
N ARG A 104 -4.88 -39.79 16.41
CA ARG A 104 -4.15 -40.24 15.21
C ARG A 104 -2.67 -39.94 15.28
N HIS A 105 -2.28 -38.90 16.01
CA HIS A 105 -0.93 -38.34 16.04
C HIS A 105 -0.46 -38.06 17.49
N PRO A 106 -0.50 -39.05 18.40
CA PRO A 106 -0.28 -38.85 19.84
C PRO A 106 1.08 -38.21 20.19
N ALA A 107 2.10 -38.40 19.34
CA ALA A 107 3.41 -37.75 19.49
C ALA A 107 3.36 -36.21 19.40
N LEU A 108 2.29 -35.64 18.84
CA LEU A 108 2.09 -34.18 18.73
C LEU A 108 1.35 -33.58 19.92
N THR A 109 0.92 -34.38 20.91
CA THR A 109 0.04 -33.91 22.01
C THR A 109 0.63 -32.73 22.78
N VAL A 110 1.91 -32.78 23.17
CA VAL A 110 2.57 -31.67 23.89
C VAL A 110 2.65 -30.41 23.04
N ALA A 111 2.90 -30.55 21.73
CA ALA A 111 2.93 -29.43 20.80
C ALA A 111 1.53 -28.81 20.62
N LEU A 112 0.50 -29.65 20.55
CA LEU A 112 -0.90 -29.25 20.41
C LEU A 112 -1.38 -28.52 21.67
N ASP A 113 -1.16 -29.10 22.85
CA ASP A 113 -1.57 -28.51 24.12
C ASP A 113 -0.87 -27.14 24.34
N THR A 114 0.39 -26.99 23.90
CA THR A 114 1.06 -25.67 23.86
C THR A 114 0.30 -24.71 22.92
N ALA A 115 0.09 -25.10 21.66
CA ALA A 115 -0.55 -24.28 20.64
C ALA A 115 -2.00 -23.86 20.97
N LEU A 116 -2.68 -24.61 21.83
CA LEU A 116 -4.07 -24.36 22.24
C LEU A 116 -4.21 -23.53 23.52
N GLY A 117 -3.16 -23.40 24.35
CA GLY A 117 -3.19 -22.67 25.61
C GLY A 117 -3.88 -21.28 25.55
N PRO A 118 -3.61 -20.43 24.55
CA PRO A 118 -4.27 -19.12 24.41
C PRO A 118 -5.78 -19.13 24.13
N VAL A 119 -6.39 -20.30 23.93
CA VAL A 119 -7.82 -20.48 23.60
C VAL A 119 -8.52 -21.59 24.40
N ASP A 120 -7.86 -22.18 25.41
CA ASP A 120 -8.43 -23.27 26.22
C ASP A 120 -9.73 -22.86 26.95
N GLU A 121 -9.86 -21.58 27.31
CA GLU A 121 -11.07 -21.03 27.94
C GLU A 121 -12.20 -20.74 26.93
N LEU A 122 -11.90 -20.62 25.62
CA LEU A 122 -12.84 -20.21 24.58
C LEU A 122 -13.63 -21.38 23.97
N GLY A 123 -13.22 -22.62 24.20
CA GLY A 123 -13.84 -23.77 23.54
C GLY A 123 -13.37 -25.11 24.09
N ARG A 124 -14.15 -26.16 23.79
CA ARG A 124 -13.77 -27.55 24.12
C ARG A 124 -13.02 -28.19 22.94
N PRO A 125 -12.06 -29.10 23.17
CA PRO A 125 -11.46 -29.92 22.12
C PRO A 125 -12.54 -30.62 21.26
N GLY A 126 -12.48 -30.44 19.93
CA GLY A 126 -13.37 -31.11 18.98
C GLY A 126 -12.73 -32.33 18.31
N ASP A 127 -13.56 -33.08 17.58
CA ASP A 127 -13.27 -34.34 16.87
C ASP A 127 -13.36 -34.20 15.33
N GLU A 128 -13.27 -32.97 14.82
CA GLU A 128 -13.43 -32.68 13.40
C GLU A 128 -12.34 -33.37 12.56
N PRO A 129 -12.69 -34.08 11.48
CA PRO A 129 -11.70 -34.77 10.66
C PRO A 129 -10.78 -33.77 9.94
N LEU A 130 -9.47 -34.05 9.91
CA LEU A 130 -8.46 -33.19 9.27
C LEU A 130 -8.80 -32.84 7.81
N ALA A 131 -9.45 -33.75 7.08
CA ALA A 131 -9.94 -33.52 5.71
C ALA A 131 -10.99 -32.41 5.57
N ARG A 132 -11.60 -31.93 6.66
CA ARG A 132 -12.51 -30.77 6.69
C ARG A 132 -11.97 -29.60 7.52
N ASN A 133 -10.72 -29.69 7.99
CA ASN A 133 -10.06 -28.67 8.80
C ASN A 133 -8.61 -28.50 8.35
N ARG A 134 -8.40 -27.62 7.36
CA ARG A 134 -7.09 -27.39 6.74
C ARG A 134 -6.09 -26.76 7.70
N VAL A 135 -6.56 -25.91 8.62
CA VAL A 135 -5.73 -25.34 9.71
C VAL A 135 -5.08 -26.49 10.51
N ALA A 136 -5.89 -27.47 10.91
CA ALA A 136 -5.40 -28.64 11.64
C ALA A 136 -4.51 -29.55 10.78
N ALA A 137 -4.86 -29.78 9.51
CA ALA A 137 -4.06 -30.59 8.59
C ALA A 137 -2.65 -30.01 8.38
N HIS A 138 -2.55 -28.72 8.05
CA HIS A 138 -1.26 -28.03 7.87
C HIS A 138 -0.49 -27.92 9.17
N TRP A 139 -1.14 -27.62 10.31
CA TRP A 139 -0.46 -27.59 11.60
C TRP A 139 0.20 -28.94 11.95
N VAL A 140 -0.48 -30.06 11.66
CA VAL A 140 0.08 -31.40 11.84
C VAL A 140 1.30 -31.64 10.95
N GLU A 141 1.24 -31.23 9.68
CA GLU A 141 2.34 -31.36 8.72
C GLU A 141 3.56 -30.52 9.14
N ASP A 142 3.32 -29.25 9.48
CA ASP A 142 4.34 -28.28 9.85
C ASP A 142 4.99 -28.62 11.20
N THR A 143 4.20 -29.06 12.19
CA THR A 143 4.73 -29.47 13.51
C THR A 143 5.62 -30.71 13.36
N ARG A 144 5.24 -31.67 12.52
CA ARG A 144 6.09 -32.84 12.20
C ARG A 144 7.41 -32.43 11.53
N ALA A 145 7.35 -31.54 10.55
CA ALA A 145 8.54 -31.05 9.88
C ALA A 145 9.47 -30.29 10.84
N ALA A 146 8.90 -29.46 11.73
CA ALA A 146 9.62 -28.75 12.78
C ALA A 146 10.31 -29.72 13.78
N LEU A 147 9.60 -30.73 14.26
CA LEU A 147 10.16 -31.79 15.12
C LEU A 147 11.30 -32.55 14.41
N SER A 148 11.15 -32.88 13.12
CA SER A 148 12.25 -33.53 12.36
C SER A 148 13.47 -32.62 12.13
N GLN A 149 13.31 -31.31 12.29
CA GLN A 149 14.38 -30.31 12.25
C GLN A 149 15.00 -30.06 13.64
N GLY A 150 14.59 -30.81 14.66
CA GLY A 150 15.18 -30.76 16.01
C GLY A 150 14.58 -29.70 16.94
N LEU A 151 13.48 -29.05 16.56
CA LEU A 151 12.76 -28.14 17.47
C LEU A 151 12.10 -28.96 18.60
N THR A 152 11.98 -28.35 19.79
CA THR A 152 11.18 -28.94 20.87
C THR A 152 9.70 -28.98 20.50
N ALA A 153 8.91 -29.84 21.16
CA ALA A 153 7.47 -29.93 20.92
C ALA A 153 6.75 -28.58 21.13
N THR A 154 7.13 -27.85 22.18
CA THR A 154 6.61 -26.51 22.50
C THR A 154 6.90 -25.51 21.36
N GLU A 155 8.16 -25.41 20.90
CA GLU A 155 8.52 -24.52 19.78
C GLU A 155 7.86 -24.95 18.47
N ALA A 156 7.79 -26.25 18.19
CA ALA A 156 7.19 -26.79 16.98
C ALA A 156 5.70 -26.47 16.90
N GLY A 157 4.96 -26.65 18.00
CA GLY A 157 3.53 -26.34 18.08
C GLY A 157 3.24 -24.85 17.92
N GLU A 158 3.96 -24.01 18.68
CA GLU A 158 3.81 -22.55 18.63
C GLU A 158 4.21 -21.93 17.29
N ARG A 159 5.28 -22.41 16.66
CA ARG A 159 5.69 -21.88 15.34
C ARG A 159 4.75 -22.31 14.22
N SER A 160 4.15 -23.50 14.32
CA SER A 160 3.31 -24.06 13.25
C SER A 160 1.88 -23.50 13.21
N VAL A 161 1.38 -22.95 14.32
CA VAL A 161 0.02 -22.35 14.38
C VAL A 161 -0.02 -20.88 13.93
N ARG A 162 1.14 -20.21 13.84
CA ARG A 162 1.22 -18.79 13.45
C ARG A 162 0.67 -18.58 12.04
N ARG A 163 -0.21 -17.58 11.91
CA ARG A 163 -0.82 -17.19 10.63
C ARG A 163 -0.90 -15.69 10.41
N VAL A 164 -0.62 -14.86 11.41
CA VAL A 164 -0.70 -13.40 11.33
C VAL A 164 0.71 -12.82 11.19
N TYR A 165 0.96 -12.12 10.08
CA TYR A 165 2.27 -11.61 9.69
C TYR A 165 2.21 -10.13 9.30
N GLY A 166 3.29 -9.39 9.56
CA GLY A 166 3.39 -7.96 9.25
C GLY A 166 4.82 -7.47 9.19
N ASP A 167 4.98 -6.17 8.99
CA ASP A 167 6.28 -5.50 9.13
C ASP A 167 6.75 -5.45 10.59
N ALA A 168 8.07 -5.33 10.78
CA ALA A 168 8.68 -5.22 12.11
C ALA A 168 8.06 -4.03 12.89
N PRO A 169 7.95 -4.11 14.23
CA PRO A 169 7.46 -2.99 15.05
C PRO A 169 8.17 -1.67 14.72
N GLY A 170 7.40 -0.59 14.54
CA GLY A 170 7.91 0.73 14.13
C GLY A 170 8.30 0.85 12.64
N SER A 171 8.21 -0.23 11.85
CA SER A 171 8.34 -0.20 10.38
C SER A 171 6.97 -0.11 9.70
N TYR A 172 7.00 0.35 8.43
CA TYR A 172 5.84 0.53 7.56
C TYR A 172 6.16 0.15 6.11
N GLY A 173 5.24 -0.53 5.43
CA GLY A 173 5.29 -0.82 3.99
C GLY A 173 5.99 -2.15 3.65
N ALA A 174 5.47 -2.87 2.66
CA ALA A 174 6.06 -4.11 2.17
C ALA A 174 7.35 -3.85 1.35
N GLY A 175 7.53 -2.63 0.84
CA GLY A 175 8.78 -2.13 0.25
C GLY A 175 9.02 -2.55 -1.21
N ILE A 176 8.02 -3.13 -1.85
CA ILE A 176 7.96 -3.41 -3.27
C ILE A 176 7.81 -2.10 -4.06
N ASN A 177 6.93 -1.19 -3.62
CA ASN A 177 6.72 0.13 -4.24
C ASN A 177 8.04 0.88 -4.49
N ARG A 178 8.84 1.07 -3.43
CA ARG A 178 10.14 1.76 -3.48
C ARG A 178 11.18 1.07 -4.37
N LEU A 179 11.07 -0.25 -4.59
CA LEU A 179 11.97 -0.99 -5.48
C LEU A 179 11.50 -0.93 -6.93
N VAL A 180 10.20 -1.10 -7.17
CA VAL A 180 9.55 -0.95 -8.48
C VAL A 180 9.87 0.41 -9.11
N GLU A 181 9.62 1.49 -8.36
CA GLU A 181 9.89 2.89 -8.75
C GLU A 181 11.38 3.13 -9.04
N ARG A 182 12.28 2.31 -8.46
CA ARG A 182 13.74 2.31 -8.69
C ARG A 182 14.15 1.19 -9.65
N SER A 183 13.58 1.17 -10.86
CA SER A 183 13.75 0.08 -11.83
C SER A 183 15.20 -0.30 -12.21
N GLY A 184 16.16 0.59 -11.95
CA GLY A 184 17.59 0.35 -12.17
C GLY A 184 18.29 -0.39 -11.02
N SER A 185 17.69 -0.44 -9.82
CA SER A 185 18.28 -1.07 -8.64
C SER A 185 18.00 -2.58 -8.53
N TRP A 186 17.27 -3.16 -9.49
CA TRP A 186 16.97 -4.59 -9.54
C TRP A 186 16.93 -5.10 -10.98
N GLN A 187 17.34 -6.35 -11.18
CA GLN A 187 17.31 -7.00 -12.49
C GLN A 187 16.23 -8.08 -12.57
N ASP A 188 16.12 -8.91 -11.53
CA ASP A 188 15.13 -10.00 -11.47
C ASP A 188 14.05 -9.74 -10.39
N ARG A 189 12.83 -10.23 -10.65
CA ARG A 189 11.68 -10.08 -9.77
C ARG A 189 11.82 -10.84 -8.44
N SER A 190 12.65 -11.89 -8.36
CA SER A 190 12.86 -12.61 -7.09
C SER A 190 13.49 -11.74 -5.99
N GLY A 191 14.25 -10.69 -6.35
CA GLY A 191 14.78 -9.72 -5.38
C GLY A 191 13.70 -8.84 -4.73
N LEU A 192 12.59 -8.62 -5.43
CA LEU A 192 11.40 -7.94 -4.90
C LEU A 192 10.66 -8.90 -3.97
N ALA A 193 10.40 -10.14 -4.39
CA ALA A 193 9.83 -11.19 -3.56
C ALA A 193 10.60 -11.41 -2.24
N ASP A 194 11.94 -11.43 -2.30
CA ASP A 194 12.77 -11.55 -1.09
C ASP A 194 12.66 -10.33 -0.17
N THR A 195 12.45 -9.14 -0.74
CA THR A 195 12.21 -7.93 0.05
C THR A 195 10.86 -7.98 0.76
N TYR A 196 9.80 -8.42 0.08
CA TYR A 196 8.49 -8.67 0.70
C TYR A 196 8.60 -9.69 1.85
N LEU A 197 9.23 -10.83 1.61
CA LEU A 197 9.40 -11.91 2.58
C LEU A 197 10.27 -11.53 3.79
N ARG A 198 11.25 -10.64 3.61
CA ARG A 198 12.05 -10.09 4.72
C ARG A 198 11.29 -9.04 5.51
N ARG A 199 10.56 -8.15 4.83
CA ARG A 199 9.86 -7.04 5.48
C ARG A 199 8.64 -7.50 6.23
N LEU A 200 7.72 -8.26 5.60
CA LEU A 200 6.50 -8.76 6.25
C LEU A 200 6.69 -10.09 7.01
N GLY A 201 7.92 -10.56 7.17
CA GLY A 201 8.24 -11.83 7.82
C GLY A 201 8.18 -11.83 9.36
N HIS A 202 7.37 -10.98 9.99
CA HIS A 202 7.28 -10.83 11.45
C HIS A 202 5.91 -11.30 11.95
N ALA A 203 5.87 -12.25 12.89
CA ALA A 203 4.63 -12.84 13.39
C ALA A 203 4.02 -12.07 14.56
N TYR A 204 2.69 -11.97 14.54
CA TYR A 204 1.86 -11.34 15.57
C TYR A 204 0.83 -12.35 16.10
N GLY A 205 0.34 -12.14 17.32
CA GLY A 205 -0.65 -13.03 17.93
C GLY A 205 -0.65 -12.99 19.45
N ALA A 206 -1.28 -13.98 20.09
CA ALA A 206 -1.29 -14.09 21.54
C ALA A 206 0.13 -14.29 22.08
N GLY A 207 0.64 -13.31 22.83
CA GLY A 207 1.98 -13.35 23.43
C GLY A 207 3.15 -12.97 22.51
N ILE A 208 2.91 -12.60 21.25
CA ILE A 208 3.98 -12.17 20.32
C ILE A 208 3.62 -10.87 19.58
N GLN A 209 4.59 -9.97 19.47
CA GLN A 209 4.44 -8.64 18.86
C GLN A 209 5.56 -8.38 17.85
N GLY A 210 5.53 -9.09 16.71
CA GLY A 210 6.48 -8.91 15.61
C GLY A 210 7.73 -9.80 15.70
N GLU A 211 7.57 -11.05 16.15
CA GLU A 211 8.69 -12.01 16.19
C GLU A 211 9.16 -12.37 14.77
N ALA A 212 10.42 -12.10 14.44
CA ALA A 212 10.96 -12.35 13.09
C ALA A 212 11.02 -13.85 12.76
N THR A 213 10.29 -14.28 11.72
CA THR A 213 10.21 -15.69 11.29
C THR A 213 10.06 -15.83 9.77
N ARG A 214 11.11 -15.44 9.04
CA ARG A 214 11.18 -15.57 7.56
C ARG A 214 10.92 -16.99 7.04
N GLN A 215 11.36 -18.03 7.77
CA GLN A 215 11.10 -19.43 7.37
C GLN A 215 9.63 -19.82 7.59
N GLY A 216 9.01 -19.40 8.69
CA GLY A 216 7.59 -19.62 8.96
C GLY A 216 6.71 -18.93 7.92
N PHE A 217 7.00 -17.66 7.62
CA PHE A 217 6.25 -16.90 6.62
C PHE A 217 6.38 -17.51 5.20
N ARG A 218 7.58 -17.92 4.79
CA ARG A 218 7.77 -18.64 3.50
C ARG A 218 6.96 -19.94 3.42
N ARG A 219 6.89 -20.71 4.51
CA ARG A 219 6.14 -21.97 4.61
C ARG A 219 4.63 -21.74 4.60
N ALA A 220 4.15 -20.67 5.23
CA ALA A 220 2.75 -20.26 5.17
C ALA A 220 2.36 -19.85 3.75
N LEU A 221 3.18 -19.03 3.08
CA LEU A 221 2.93 -18.56 1.71
C LEU A 221 3.09 -19.66 0.64
N SER A 222 3.92 -20.67 0.83
CA SER A 222 4.09 -21.76 -0.15
C SER A 222 2.88 -22.68 -0.31
N ARG A 223 1.80 -22.47 0.46
CA ARG A 223 0.51 -23.18 0.33
C ARG A 223 -0.63 -22.29 -0.16
N VAL A 224 -0.40 -20.99 -0.38
CA VAL A 224 -1.46 -20.02 -0.73
C VAL A 224 -1.92 -20.23 -2.17
N GLU A 225 -3.19 -20.60 -2.35
CA GLU A 225 -3.83 -20.76 -3.67
C GLU A 225 -4.58 -19.49 -4.11
N ARG A 226 -5.09 -18.72 -3.15
CA ARG A 226 -6.03 -17.60 -3.34
C ARG A 226 -5.67 -16.46 -2.42
N SER A 227 -5.83 -15.22 -2.87
CA SER A 227 -5.53 -14.03 -2.06
C SER A 227 -6.64 -12.97 -2.18
N TYR A 228 -6.78 -12.15 -1.14
CA TYR A 228 -7.87 -11.18 -1.01
C TYR A 228 -7.37 -9.84 -0.44
N LEU A 229 -7.78 -8.74 -1.07
CA LEU A 229 -7.70 -7.38 -0.53
C LEU A 229 -9.12 -6.80 -0.49
N GLY A 230 -9.55 -6.28 0.66
CA GLY A 230 -10.83 -5.58 0.80
C GLY A 230 -10.75 -4.12 0.36
N ARG A 231 -11.84 -3.62 -0.22
CA ARG A 231 -11.96 -2.24 -0.71
C ARG A 231 -13.29 -1.61 -0.31
N ALA A 232 -13.22 -0.68 0.64
CA ALA A 232 -14.37 -0.04 1.28
C ALA A 232 -14.74 1.33 0.68
N SER A 233 -14.25 1.67 -0.51
CA SER A 233 -14.49 2.98 -1.13
C SER A 233 -14.45 2.96 -2.65
N ASN A 234 -15.30 3.80 -3.26
CA ASN A 234 -15.28 4.12 -4.69
C ASN A 234 -14.35 5.31 -5.03
N LEU A 235 -13.84 6.03 -4.01
CA LEU A 235 -13.04 7.25 -4.21
C LEU A 235 -11.68 6.91 -4.83
N TYR A 236 -10.87 6.14 -4.10
CA TYR A 236 -9.59 5.60 -4.57
C TYR A 236 -9.79 4.18 -5.11
N GLY A 237 -8.93 3.75 -6.03
CA GLY A 237 -8.93 2.42 -6.65
C GLY A 237 -7.62 1.63 -6.40
N LEU A 238 -7.37 0.58 -7.16
CA LEU A 238 -6.16 -0.26 -7.10
C LEU A 238 -5.00 0.38 -7.89
N LEU A 239 -5.30 1.12 -8.95
CA LEU A 239 -4.34 1.88 -9.77
C LEU A 239 -4.20 3.35 -9.31
N ASP A 240 -4.71 3.65 -8.10
CA ASP A 240 -4.81 4.99 -7.52
C ASP A 240 -3.81 5.23 -6.37
N ASN A 241 -3.21 4.16 -5.84
CA ASN A 241 -2.11 4.22 -4.87
C ASN A 241 -1.10 3.10 -5.11
N ASN A 242 0.14 3.29 -4.66
CA ASN A 242 1.18 2.26 -4.76
C ASN A 242 1.08 1.16 -3.70
N ASP A 243 0.39 1.40 -2.58
CA ASP A 243 0.21 0.39 -1.52
C ASP A 243 -0.51 -0.87 -2.03
N ALA A 244 -1.46 -0.74 -2.98
CA ALA A 244 -2.23 -1.88 -3.48
C ALA A 244 -1.34 -2.95 -4.15
N PHE A 245 -0.39 -2.54 -5.00
CA PHE A 245 0.60 -3.46 -5.54
C PHE A 245 1.75 -3.74 -4.55
N ASP A 246 2.04 -2.84 -3.59
CA ASP A 246 3.03 -3.09 -2.54
C ASP A 246 2.65 -4.33 -1.70
N TYR A 247 1.39 -4.40 -1.25
CA TYR A 247 0.88 -5.47 -0.41
C TYR A 247 0.31 -6.65 -1.21
N LEU A 248 -0.72 -6.46 -2.04
CA LEU A 248 -1.36 -7.59 -2.76
C LEU A 248 -0.51 -8.07 -3.94
N GLY A 249 0.05 -7.14 -4.71
CA GLY A 249 1.02 -7.48 -5.76
C GLY A 249 2.27 -8.15 -5.18
N GLY A 250 2.84 -7.58 -4.11
CA GLY A 250 3.97 -8.16 -3.39
C GLY A 250 3.70 -9.55 -2.83
N LEU A 251 2.51 -9.78 -2.26
CA LEU A 251 2.03 -11.10 -1.83
C LEU A 251 2.00 -12.10 -2.99
N SER A 252 1.38 -11.70 -4.09
CA SER A 252 1.26 -12.52 -5.29
C SER A 252 2.64 -12.89 -5.85
N LEU A 253 3.56 -11.94 -5.92
CA LEU A 253 4.92 -12.16 -6.41
C LEU A 253 5.75 -13.04 -5.46
N ALA A 254 5.54 -12.90 -4.14
CA ALA A 254 6.18 -13.76 -3.14
C ALA A 254 5.70 -15.21 -3.25
N VAL A 255 4.39 -15.44 -3.44
CA VAL A 255 3.82 -16.78 -3.68
C VAL A 255 4.32 -17.34 -5.02
N GLU A 256 4.25 -16.58 -6.11
CA GLU A 256 4.77 -16.96 -7.43
C GLU A 256 6.25 -17.41 -7.35
N THR A 257 7.08 -16.67 -6.62
CA THR A 257 8.51 -17.00 -6.43
C THR A 257 8.74 -18.25 -5.57
N LEU A 258 7.76 -18.65 -4.74
CA LEU A 258 7.84 -19.83 -3.87
C LEU A 258 7.29 -21.10 -4.52
N THR A 259 6.28 -20.98 -5.38
CA THR A 259 5.50 -22.11 -5.93
C THR A 259 5.68 -22.30 -7.43
N GLY A 260 6.10 -21.26 -8.16
CA GLY A 260 6.14 -21.21 -9.62
C GLY A 260 4.87 -20.65 -10.27
N GLU A 261 3.77 -20.48 -9.52
CA GLU A 261 2.49 -19.96 -10.03
C GLU A 261 1.95 -18.85 -9.11
N ALA A 262 1.45 -17.77 -9.69
CA ALA A 262 0.79 -16.71 -8.92
C ALA A 262 -0.57 -17.22 -8.38
N PRO A 263 -0.96 -16.85 -7.14
CA PRO A 263 -2.24 -17.24 -6.57
C PRO A 263 -3.40 -16.57 -7.33
N ALA A 264 -4.59 -17.14 -7.20
CA ALA A 264 -5.82 -16.54 -7.70
C ALA A 264 -6.19 -15.30 -6.87
N ASN A 265 -5.59 -14.16 -7.23
CA ASN A 265 -5.80 -12.89 -6.56
C ASN A 265 -7.21 -12.34 -6.83
N SER A 266 -7.86 -11.86 -5.76
CA SER A 266 -9.22 -11.31 -5.79
C SER A 266 -9.33 -10.03 -4.95
N VAL A 267 -10.35 -9.24 -5.25
CA VAL A 267 -10.72 -8.02 -4.53
C VAL A 267 -12.10 -8.21 -3.92
N VAL A 268 -12.25 -7.89 -2.65
CA VAL A 268 -13.54 -7.92 -1.94
C VAL A 268 -14.09 -6.50 -1.93
N HIS A 269 -15.13 -6.27 -2.72
CA HIS A 269 -15.80 -4.98 -2.81
C HIS A 269 -16.77 -4.81 -1.64
N LEU A 270 -16.53 -3.78 -0.84
CA LEU A 270 -17.24 -3.47 0.41
C LEU A 270 -17.73 -2.02 0.45
N ALA A 271 -17.59 -1.28 -0.66
CA ALA A 271 -18.03 0.11 -0.77
C ALA A 271 -19.56 0.29 -0.73
N ASP A 272 -20.32 -0.76 -1.05
CA ASP A 272 -21.76 -0.88 -0.78
C ASP A 272 -22.00 -2.14 0.06
N PRO A 273 -22.34 -2.01 1.36
CA PRO A 273 -22.64 -3.15 2.22
C PRO A 273 -23.84 -3.99 1.77
N GLY A 274 -24.72 -3.45 0.91
CA GLY A 274 -25.86 -4.17 0.32
C GLY A 274 -25.52 -5.01 -0.91
N ASP A 275 -24.37 -4.79 -1.55
CA ASP A 275 -23.91 -5.47 -2.77
C ASP A 275 -22.44 -5.93 -2.64
N ALA A 276 -22.10 -6.46 -1.46
CA ALA A 276 -20.77 -6.99 -1.18
C ALA A 276 -20.43 -8.16 -2.12
N SER A 277 -19.29 -8.07 -2.81
CA SER A 277 -18.93 -9.02 -3.88
C SER A 277 -17.43 -9.30 -3.93
N VAL A 278 -17.05 -10.42 -4.55
CA VAL A 278 -15.65 -10.80 -4.77
C VAL A 278 -15.39 -10.83 -6.28
N GLU A 279 -14.45 -10.01 -6.75
CA GLU A 279 -14.10 -9.84 -8.17
C GLU A 279 -12.64 -10.27 -8.39
N PRO A 280 -12.31 -11.06 -9.44
CA PRO A 280 -10.92 -11.40 -9.75
C PRO A 280 -10.07 -10.14 -9.99
N LEU A 281 -8.82 -10.14 -9.53
CA LEU A 281 -7.92 -8.98 -9.62
C LEU A 281 -7.75 -8.46 -11.06
N GLU A 282 -7.66 -9.37 -12.04
CA GLU A 282 -7.62 -8.98 -13.46
C GLU A 282 -8.87 -8.18 -13.85
N THR A 283 -10.07 -8.66 -13.50
CA THR A 283 -11.32 -7.95 -13.83
C THR A 283 -11.37 -6.58 -13.15
N ALA A 284 -11.00 -6.48 -11.87
CA ALA A 284 -10.98 -5.22 -11.13
C ALA A 284 -9.99 -4.19 -11.74
N LEU A 285 -8.74 -4.60 -12.01
CA LEU A 285 -7.73 -3.73 -12.63
C LEU A 285 -8.13 -3.28 -14.05
N LEU A 286 -8.66 -4.19 -14.87
CA LEU A 286 -9.10 -3.87 -16.24
C LEU A 286 -10.30 -2.90 -16.28
N LYS A 287 -11.23 -3.07 -15.33
CA LYS A 287 -12.40 -2.21 -15.14
C LYS A 287 -11.99 -0.80 -14.72
N GLU A 288 -11.04 -0.69 -13.79
CA GLU A 288 -10.52 0.61 -13.36
C GLU A 288 -9.68 1.30 -14.44
N LEU A 289 -8.77 0.57 -15.11
CA LEU A 289 -7.96 1.08 -16.23
C LEU A 289 -8.84 1.71 -17.31
N ARG A 290 -9.91 1.02 -17.73
CA ARG A 290 -10.83 1.51 -18.76
C ARG A 290 -11.79 2.58 -18.25
N GLY A 291 -12.33 2.40 -17.05
CA GLY A 291 -13.34 3.30 -16.48
C GLY A 291 -12.79 4.66 -16.06
N ARG A 292 -11.51 4.71 -15.66
CA ARG A 292 -10.83 5.91 -15.13
C ARG A 292 -9.67 6.34 -16.03
N TYR A 293 -8.56 5.59 -16.05
CA TYR A 293 -7.30 6.10 -16.58
C TYR A 293 -7.23 6.20 -18.11
N LEU A 294 -8.02 5.43 -18.85
CA LEU A 294 -8.17 5.56 -20.31
C LEU A 294 -9.40 6.38 -20.72
N ASN A 295 -10.13 6.97 -19.75
CA ASN A 295 -11.40 7.64 -19.99
C ASN A 295 -11.21 9.15 -20.27
N PRO A 296 -11.64 9.66 -21.44
CA PRO A 296 -11.54 11.10 -21.78
C PRO A 296 -12.25 12.04 -20.80
N ALA A 297 -13.25 11.58 -20.04
CA ALA A 297 -13.90 12.40 -19.02
C ALA A 297 -13.00 12.64 -17.80
N TRP A 298 -12.23 11.62 -17.39
CA TRP A 298 -11.28 11.74 -16.27
C TRP A 298 -10.05 12.56 -16.68
N ILE A 299 -9.49 12.28 -17.85
CA ILE A 299 -8.32 12.98 -18.39
C ILE A 299 -8.59 14.48 -18.53
N ARG A 300 -9.72 14.88 -19.13
CA ARG A 300 -10.09 16.31 -19.27
C ARG A 300 -10.24 17.01 -17.92
N GLY A 301 -10.90 16.38 -16.95
CA GLY A 301 -11.03 16.95 -15.60
C GLY A 301 -9.67 17.17 -14.91
N LEU A 302 -8.69 16.30 -15.15
CA LEU A 302 -7.32 16.54 -14.67
C LEU A 302 -6.60 17.66 -15.42
N MET A 303 -6.83 17.83 -16.73
CA MET A 303 -6.20 18.91 -17.51
C MET A 303 -6.57 20.30 -17.00
N GLU A 304 -7.78 20.47 -16.44
CA GLU A 304 -8.23 21.71 -15.77
C GLU A 304 -7.38 22.06 -14.52
N HIS A 305 -6.61 21.11 -13.98
CA HIS A 305 -5.75 21.27 -12.80
C HIS A 305 -4.24 21.36 -13.10
N GLY A 306 -3.86 21.57 -14.37
CA GLY A 306 -2.47 21.85 -14.75
C GLY A 306 -1.47 20.81 -14.26
N TYR A 307 -0.38 21.24 -13.62
CA TYR A 307 0.67 20.35 -13.11
C TYR A 307 0.16 19.30 -12.12
N ALA A 308 -0.84 19.61 -11.29
CA ALA A 308 -1.39 18.63 -10.36
C ALA A 308 -2.07 17.48 -11.12
N GLY A 309 -2.85 17.81 -12.15
CA GLY A 309 -3.47 16.81 -13.03
C GLY A 309 -2.46 16.01 -13.84
N ALA A 310 -1.46 16.68 -14.44
CA ALA A 310 -0.38 15.99 -15.14
C ALA A 310 0.34 14.99 -14.21
N ARG A 311 0.69 15.41 -12.98
CA ARG A 311 1.33 14.55 -11.96
C ARG A 311 0.48 13.31 -11.64
N THR A 312 -0.85 13.44 -11.54
CA THR A 312 -1.75 12.30 -11.33
C THR A 312 -1.79 11.33 -12.52
N MET A 313 -1.62 11.82 -13.76
CA MET A 313 -1.48 10.95 -14.94
C MET A 313 -0.15 10.19 -14.97
N GLY A 314 0.96 10.85 -14.63
CA GLY A 314 2.30 10.26 -14.71
C GLY A 314 2.79 9.63 -13.42
N SER A 315 3.08 10.45 -12.41
CA SER A 315 3.70 10.06 -11.14
C SER A 315 2.78 9.27 -10.20
N GLU A 316 1.48 9.17 -10.51
CA GLU A 316 0.55 8.29 -9.81
C GLU A 316 0.16 7.15 -10.76
N PHE A 317 -0.72 7.38 -11.74
CA PHE A 317 -1.24 6.31 -12.59
C PHE A 317 -0.15 5.46 -13.30
N MET A 318 0.80 6.04 -14.04
CA MET A 318 1.78 5.22 -14.78
C MET A 318 2.77 4.49 -13.87
N GLU A 319 3.21 5.12 -12.78
CA GLU A 319 4.04 4.48 -11.75
C GLU A 319 3.31 3.27 -11.13
N TYR A 320 2.00 3.38 -10.89
CA TYR A 320 1.21 2.32 -10.27
C TYR A 320 0.85 1.22 -11.26
N LEU A 321 0.62 1.55 -12.54
CA LEU A 321 0.48 0.58 -13.62
C LEU A 321 1.76 -0.24 -13.81
N TRP A 322 2.93 0.42 -13.75
CA TRP A 322 4.23 -0.24 -13.76
C TRP A 322 4.40 -1.19 -12.56
N GLY A 323 4.02 -0.75 -11.35
CA GLY A 323 4.04 -1.61 -10.16
C GLY A 323 3.18 -2.86 -10.27
N TRP A 324 1.94 -2.72 -10.75
CA TRP A 324 1.07 -3.86 -11.02
C TRP A 324 1.63 -4.79 -12.11
N GLN A 325 2.31 -4.26 -13.12
CA GLN A 325 2.96 -5.09 -14.12
C GLN A 325 4.16 -5.86 -13.55
N VAL A 326 5.01 -5.22 -12.75
CA VAL A 326 6.17 -5.90 -12.16
C VAL A 326 5.74 -7.02 -11.21
N THR A 327 4.67 -6.81 -10.43
CA THR A 327 4.15 -7.83 -9.52
C THR A 327 3.28 -8.87 -10.21
N ASN A 328 2.53 -8.50 -11.25
CA ASN A 328 1.58 -9.36 -11.96
C ASN A 328 1.66 -9.21 -13.50
N PRO A 329 2.77 -9.61 -14.14
CA PRO A 329 2.99 -9.42 -15.58
C PRO A 329 2.03 -10.24 -16.46
N GLN A 330 1.38 -11.27 -15.92
CA GLN A 330 0.35 -12.05 -16.61
C GLN A 330 -0.95 -11.24 -16.82
N ILE A 331 -1.23 -10.28 -15.92
CA ILE A 331 -2.41 -9.41 -16.00
C ILE A 331 -2.09 -8.20 -16.89
N VAL A 332 -1.12 -7.38 -16.48
CA VAL A 332 -0.71 -6.17 -17.21
C VAL A 332 0.36 -6.57 -18.24
N ARG A 333 -0.08 -6.84 -19.47
CA ARG A 333 0.76 -7.25 -20.62
C ARG A 333 0.92 -6.08 -21.62
N SER A 334 1.67 -6.28 -22.72
CA SER A 334 1.90 -5.27 -23.78
C SER A 334 0.65 -4.47 -24.17
N TRP A 335 -0.51 -5.13 -24.31
CA TRP A 335 -1.78 -4.48 -24.67
C TRP A 335 -2.17 -3.29 -23.76
N ALA A 336 -1.74 -3.29 -22.49
CA ALA A 336 -1.99 -2.22 -21.55
C ALA A 336 -1.18 -0.97 -21.92
N TRP A 337 0.11 -1.15 -22.21
CA TRP A 337 0.98 -0.08 -22.68
C TRP A 337 0.59 0.42 -24.07
N GLU A 338 0.16 -0.45 -24.99
CA GLU A 338 -0.41 -0.01 -26.27
C GLU A 338 -1.64 0.88 -26.08
N ALA A 339 -2.56 0.49 -25.19
CA ALA A 339 -3.75 1.28 -24.89
C ALA A 339 -3.39 2.62 -24.23
N VAL A 340 -2.38 2.64 -23.37
CA VAL A 340 -1.89 3.84 -22.69
C VAL A 340 -1.12 4.76 -23.64
N LYS A 341 -0.18 4.26 -24.47
CA LYS A 341 0.51 5.02 -25.53
C LYS A 341 -0.49 5.70 -26.44
N ARG A 342 -1.46 4.94 -26.96
CA ARG A 342 -2.50 5.45 -27.86
C ARG A 342 -3.30 6.61 -27.26
N VAL A 343 -3.54 6.60 -25.95
CA VAL A 343 -4.31 7.66 -25.26
C VAL A 343 -3.43 8.83 -24.82
N TYR A 344 -2.24 8.56 -24.26
CA TYR A 344 -1.41 9.56 -23.58
C TYR A 344 -0.28 10.17 -24.43
N ILE A 345 0.15 9.48 -25.48
CA ILE A 345 1.25 9.91 -26.36
C ILE A 345 0.72 10.23 -27.75
N ASP A 346 -0.11 9.35 -28.32
CA ASP A 346 -0.67 9.52 -29.67
C ASP A 346 -1.99 10.33 -29.70
N ASP A 347 -2.47 10.76 -28.52
CA ASP A 347 -3.69 11.57 -28.31
C ASP A 347 -4.91 11.13 -29.12
N ALA A 348 -5.18 9.82 -29.20
CA ALA A 348 -6.25 9.26 -30.03
C ALA A 348 -7.69 9.57 -29.58
N ASN A 349 -7.85 10.49 -28.62
CA ASN A 349 -9.13 11.06 -28.19
C ASN A 349 -9.25 12.56 -28.56
N ASP A 350 -8.28 13.11 -29.30
CA ASP A 350 -8.21 14.50 -29.76
C ASP A 350 -8.35 15.52 -28.61
N LEU A 351 -7.67 15.29 -27.48
CA LEU A 351 -7.82 16.12 -26.28
C LEU A 351 -6.87 17.32 -26.24
N GLY A 352 -5.84 17.36 -27.09
CA GLY A 352 -4.72 18.29 -26.95
C GLY A 352 -3.77 17.89 -25.82
N LEU A 353 -3.74 16.60 -25.48
CA LEU A 353 -3.03 16.08 -24.30
C LEU A 353 -1.51 16.19 -24.45
N ASP A 354 -0.97 15.96 -25.65
CA ASP A 354 0.47 16.13 -25.91
C ASP A 354 0.94 17.58 -25.70
N GLU A 355 0.15 18.55 -26.17
CA GLU A 355 0.41 19.97 -25.99
C GLU A 355 0.33 20.36 -24.50
N PHE A 356 -0.75 19.96 -23.81
CA PHE A 356 -0.87 20.15 -22.36
C PHE A 356 0.32 19.54 -21.58
N LEU A 357 0.77 18.34 -21.95
CA LEU A 357 1.90 17.68 -21.31
C LEU A 357 3.26 18.30 -21.65
N ARG A 358 3.37 19.12 -22.71
CA ARG A 358 4.59 19.87 -23.05
C ARG A 358 4.67 21.24 -22.38
N GLN A 359 3.57 21.75 -21.82
CA GLN A 359 3.51 23.09 -21.24
C GLN A 359 4.16 23.18 -19.85
N GLY A 360 5.09 24.13 -19.69
CA GLY A 360 5.71 24.48 -18.41
C GLY A 360 6.28 23.25 -17.69
N ASN A 361 5.94 23.10 -16.40
CA ASN A 361 6.46 22.01 -15.57
C ASN A 361 5.87 20.63 -15.94
N ASN A 362 4.78 20.55 -16.71
CA ASN A 362 4.18 19.28 -17.13
C ASN A 362 5.14 18.44 -17.96
N VAL A 363 6.09 19.09 -18.66
CA VAL A 363 7.10 18.44 -19.50
C VAL A 363 7.97 17.45 -18.72
N HIS A 364 8.23 17.69 -17.44
CA HIS A 364 8.96 16.74 -16.58
C HIS A 364 8.13 15.48 -16.32
N VAL A 365 6.82 15.62 -16.13
CA VAL A 365 5.91 14.48 -15.97
C VAL A 365 5.82 13.69 -17.27
N ARG A 366 5.63 14.35 -18.42
CA ARG A 366 5.69 13.73 -19.76
C ARG A 366 6.99 12.96 -19.98
N THR A 367 8.11 13.53 -19.54
CA THR A 367 9.43 12.89 -19.65
C THR A 367 9.54 11.64 -18.76
N ASN A 368 8.93 11.64 -17.58
CA ASN A 368 8.85 10.45 -16.73
C ASN A 368 7.93 9.37 -17.33
N MET A 369 6.77 9.77 -17.88
CA MET A 369 5.83 8.87 -18.57
C MET A 369 6.53 8.09 -19.70
N LEU A 370 7.31 8.80 -20.54
CA LEU A 370 8.14 8.19 -21.57
C LEU A 370 9.24 7.28 -20.99
N ALA A 371 9.86 7.66 -19.86
CA ALA A 371 10.87 6.85 -19.21
C ALA A 371 10.30 5.52 -18.69
N ILE A 372 9.13 5.53 -18.05
CA ILE A 372 8.43 4.31 -17.58
C ILE A 372 8.14 3.37 -18.75
N MET A 373 7.61 3.92 -19.85
CA MET A 373 7.36 3.18 -21.09
C MET A 373 8.64 2.53 -21.65
N LEU A 374 9.74 3.29 -21.74
CA LEU A 374 11.04 2.78 -22.21
C LEU A 374 11.64 1.75 -21.24
N VAL A 375 11.40 1.87 -19.93
CA VAL A 375 11.79 0.88 -18.92
C VAL A 375 10.99 -0.41 -19.09
N ALA A 376 9.68 -0.35 -19.33
CA ALA A 376 8.85 -1.52 -19.57
C ALA A 376 9.33 -2.31 -20.81
N ILE A 377 9.70 -1.60 -21.89
CA ILE A 377 10.29 -2.22 -23.08
C ILE A 377 11.69 -2.78 -22.77
N GLN A 378 12.59 -1.97 -22.19
CA GLN A 378 13.97 -2.37 -21.91
C GLN A 378 14.07 -3.60 -21.00
N LYS A 379 13.14 -3.76 -20.06
CA LYS A 379 13.07 -4.91 -19.13
C LYS A 379 12.19 -6.05 -19.66
N GLY A 380 11.69 -5.98 -20.90
CA GLY A 380 10.94 -7.07 -21.56
C GLY A 380 9.51 -7.27 -21.08
N PHE A 381 8.94 -6.31 -20.35
CA PHE A 381 7.54 -6.35 -19.92
C PHE A 381 6.56 -5.77 -20.96
N TRP A 382 7.07 -4.99 -21.92
CA TRP A 382 6.34 -4.55 -23.11
C TRP A 382 7.12 -4.94 -24.36
N ASP A 383 6.59 -5.91 -25.09
CA ASP A 383 7.00 -6.22 -26.46
C ASP A 383 6.35 -5.19 -27.40
N ALA A 384 7.13 -4.20 -27.83
CA ALA A 384 6.73 -3.06 -28.64
C ALA A 384 7.44 -3.08 -30.00
N ASP A 385 6.80 -2.56 -31.06
CA ASP A 385 7.42 -2.51 -32.38
C ASP A 385 8.54 -1.46 -32.51
N ASP A 386 9.43 -1.65 -33.49
CA ASP A 386 10.58 -0.77 -33.70
C ASP A 386 10.18 0.70 -33.91
N ALA A 387 9.02 0.96 -34.52
CA ALA A 387 8.50 2.31 -34.73
C ALA A 387 8.08 2.97 -33.41
N THR A 388 7.43 2.24 -32.51
CA THR A 388 7.11 2.68 -31.15
C THR A 388 8.36 2.91 -30.32
N VAL A 389 9.36 2.02 -30.42
CA VAL A 389 10.66 2.20 -29.76
C VAL A 389 11.36 3.46 -30.26
N GLU A 390 11.42 3.69 -31.57
CA GLU A 390 12.04 4.89 -32.16
C GLU A 390 11.31 6.17 -31.75
N GLN A 391 9.96 6.18 -31.79
CA GLN A 391 9.13 7.31 -31.37
C GLN A 391 9.41 7.69 -29.92
N LEU A 392 9.22 6.75 -28.98
CA LEU A 392 9.35 6.99 -27.55
C LEU A 392 10.78 7.40 -27.17
N ALA A 393 11.79 6.73 -27.73
CA ALA A 393 13.20 7.05 -27.50
C ALA A 393 13.55 8.44 -28.02
N THR A 394 13.10 8.80 -29.23
CA THR A 394 13.36 10.11 -29.85
C THR A 394 12.68 11.25 -29.08
N GLU A 395 11.43 11.06 -28.66
CA GLU A 395 10.72 12.05 -27.85
C GLU A 395 11.33 12.22 -26.47
N PHE A 396 11.73 11.12 -25.81
CA PHE A 396 12.39 11.14 -24.51
C PHE A 396 13.72 11.89 -24.60
N ALA A 397 14.55 11.55 -25.59
CA ALA A 397 15.85 12.20 -25.78
C ALA A 397 15.70 13.70 -26.08
N ARG A 398 14.76 14.10 -26.95
CA ARG A 398 14.46 15.52 -27.21
C ARG A 398 14.05 16.26 -25.93
N SER A 399 13.17 15.66 -25.13
CA SER A 399 12.72 16.28 -23.88
C SER A 399 13.85 16.38 -22.85
N VAL A 400 14.69 15.35 -22.71
CA VAL A 400 15.86 15.38 -21.81
C VAL A 400 16.89 16.41 -22.27
N ILE A 401 17.19 16.52 -23.58
CA ILE A 401 18.10 17.54 -24.12
C ILE A 401 17.61 18.95 -23.75
N ALA A 402 16.32 19.25 -23.95
CA ALA A 402 15.74 20.56 -23.67
C ALA A 402 15.59 20.86 -22.17
N ASN A 403 15.05 19.91 -21.40
CA ASN A 403 14.55 20.15 -20.04
C ASN A 403 15.38 19.47 -18.93
N GLY A 404 16.25 18.52 -19.28
CA GLY A 404 16.96 17.66 -18.33
C GLY A 404 16.21 16.39 -17.96
N LEU A 405 16.83 15.54 -17.13
CA LEU A 405 16.19 14.35 -16.57
C LEU A 405 15.12 14.77 -15.53
N PRO A 406 13.98 14.06 -15.44
CA PRO A 406 12.89 14.42 -14.52
C PRO A 406 13.15 14.03 -13.06
N GLY A 407 14.24 13.30 -12.75
CA GLY A 407 14.65 13.02 -11.36
C GLY A 407 13.90 11.88 -10.68
N SER A 408 13.41 10.90 -11.45
CA SER A 408 12.72 9.69 -10.95
C SER A 408 13.66 8.50 -10.80
N GLY A 409 13.22 7.43 -10.11
CA GLY A 409 13.98 6.18 -10.00
C GLY A 409 14.12 5.41 -11.33
N HIS A 410 13.37 5.80 -12.36
CA HIS A 410 13.50 5.35 -13.76
C HIS A 410 14.54 6.15 -14.57
N THR A 411 14.99 7.31 -14.06
CA THR A 411 15.77 8.30 -14.80
C THR A 411 17.02 8.78 -14.05
N ALA A 412 17.52 7.99 -13.10
CA ALA A 412 18.85 8.22 -12.51
C ALA A 412 19.92 8.28 -13.62
N PRO A 413 20.93 9.17 -13.55
CA PRO A 413 21.93 9.36 -14.62
C PRO A 413 22.76 8.11 -15.00
N GLU A 414 22.75 7.09 -14.14
CA GLU A 414 23.37 5.77 -14.28
C GLU A 414 22.36 4.65 -14.59
N HIS A 415 21.09 4.98 -14.80
CA HIS A 415 20.02 4.00 -15.03
C HIS A 415 20.22 3.22 -16.35
N PRO A 416 20.19 1.86 -16.37
CA PRO A 416 20.50 1.06 -17.56
C PRO A 416 19.69 1.37 -18.83
N MET A 417 18.44 1.81 -18.68
CA MET A 417 17.60 2.25 -19.81
C MET A 417 18.26 3.37 -20.64
N LEU A 418 19.04 4.27 -20.03
CA LEU A 418 19.69 5.37 -20.76
C LEU A 418 20.78 4.87 -21.74
N GLU A 419 21.54 3.85 -21.32
CA GLU A 419 22.51 3.17 -22.19
C GLU A 419 21.80 2.39 -23.30
N TRP A 420 20.69 1.71 -22.98
CA TRP A 420 19.88 0.97 -23.95
C TRP A 420 19.18 1.87 -25.00
N VAL A 421 18.74 3.07 -24.59
CA VAL A 421 18.14 4.08 -25.49
C VAL A 421 19.17 4.67 -26.44
N THR A 422 20.37 5.02 -25.96
CA THR A 422 21.38 5.78 -26.72
C THR A 422 21.66 5.27 -28.15
N PRO A 423 21.93 3.97 -28.40
CA PRO A 423 22.18 3.49 -29.77
C PRO A 423 20.93 3.49 -30.67
N ARG A 424 19.72 3.53 -30.09
CA ARG A 424 18.43 3.57 -30.81
C ARG A 424 18.04 4.98 -31.25
N LEU A 425 18.74 6.01 -30.77
CA LEU A 425 18.48 7.39 -31.17
C LEU A 425 19.02 7.69 -32.58
N PRO A 426 18.37 8.59 -33.34
CA PRO A 426 18.97 9.23 -34.51
C PRO A 426 20.34 9.85 -34.19
N GLU A 427 21.30 9.76 -35.12
CA GLU A 427 22.69 10.19 -34.93
C GLU A 427 22.80 11.64 -34.40
N SER A 428 21.94 12.54 -34.90
CA SER A 428 21.88 13.95 -34.50
C SER A 428 21.51 14.17 -33.03
N LEU A 429 20.89 13.20 -32.35
CA LEU A 429 20.49 13.28 -30.94
C LEU A 429 21.48 12.58 -30.00
N ARG A 430 22.27 11.59 -30.48
CA ARG A 430 23.16 10.77 -29.64
C ARG A 430 24.16 11.60 -28.84
N GLY A 431 24.86 12.53 -29.50
CA GLY A 431 25.84 13.42 -28.85
C GLY A 431 25.21 14.36 -27.82
N PRO A 432 24.22 15.20 -28.20
CA PRO A 432 23.54 16.11 -27.27
C PRO A 432 22.89 15.40 -26.07
N PHE A 433 22.25 14.24 -26.30
CA PHE A 433 21.66 13.43 -25.24
C PHE A 433 22.74 12.93 -24.27
N SER A 434 23.80 12.30 -24.78
CA SER A 434 24.90 11.77 -23.96
C SER A 434 25.58 12.86 -23.12
N ALA A 435 25.78 14.05 -23.70
CA ALA A 435 26.32 15.21 -22.98
C ALA A 435 25.40 15.67 -21.83
N ARG A 436 24.06 15.63 -22.03
CA ARG A 436 23.09 15.99 -20.99
C ARG A 436 23.04 14.97 -19.86
N ILE A 437 23.12 13.66 -20.16
CA ILE A 437 23.22 12.60 -19.15
C ILE A 437 24.53 12.72 -18.36
N ALA A 438 25.65 12.98 -19.03
CA ALA A 438 26.94 13.18 -18.38
C ALA A 438 26.91 14.38 -17.41
N ALA A 439 26.34 15.51 -17.83
CA ALA A 439 26.19 16.68 -16.98
C ALA A 439 25.30 16.42 -15.74
N ALA A 440 24.30 15.54 -15.86
CA ALA A 440 23.41 15.20 -14.75
C ALA A 440 24.07 14.32 -13.66
N ARG A 441 25.21 13.68 -13.94
CA ARG A 441 25.98 12.91 -12.94
C ARG A 441 26.71 13.80 -11.91
N GLY A 442 26.86 15.09 -12.20
CA GLY A 442 27.64 16.02 -11.38
C GLY A 442 29.14 15.73 -11.39
N GLU A 443 29.89 16.50 -10.59
CA GLU A 443 31.29 16.19 -10.31
C GLU A 443 31.40 15.10 -9.23
N PRO A 444 32.35 14.15 -9.32
CA PRO A 444 32.54 13.15 -8.27
C PRO A 444 32.92 13.82 -6.96
N GLN A 445 32.02 13.80 -5.96
CA GLN A 445 32.41 14.22 -4.62
C GLN A 445 33.42 13.22 -4.05
N PRO A 446 34.53 13.69 -3.43
CA PRO A 446 35.43 12.80 -2.72
C PRO A 446 34.66 12.15 -1.58
N SER A 447 34.73 10.83 -1.48
CA SER A 447 34.08 10.06 -0.42
C SER A 447 34.66 10.47 0.94
N GLY A 448 33.94 11.32 1.66
CA GLY A 448 34.17 11.54 3.09
C GLY A 448 34.02 10.22 3.86
N PRO A 449 34.57 10.12 5.08
CA PRO A 449 34.45 8.91 5.88
C PRO A 449 32.98 8.58 6.13
N THR A 450 32.53 7.41 5.66
CA THR A 450 31.18 6.92 5.90
C THR A 450 30.98 6.76 7.41
N VAL A 451 30.10 7.57 8.00
CA VAL A 451 29.76 7.48 9.43
C VAL A 451 28.86 6.25 9.63
N THR A 452 29.49 5.08 9.80
CA THR A 452 28.82 3.82 10.13
C THR A 452 28.74 3.62 11.64
N THR A 453 28.17 4.58 12.37
CA THR A 453 27.88 4.44 13.80
C THR A 453 26.40 4.20 14.01
N VAL A 454 26.01 2.92 14.15
CA VAL A 454 24.77 2.58 14.85
C VAL A 454 25.05 2.80 16.33
N ALA A 455 24.47 3.86 16.89
CA ALA A 455 24.47 4.05 18.34
C ALA A 455 23.38 3.16 18.94
N GLU A 456 23.78 2.01 19.48
CA GLU A 456 22.90 1.21 20.35
C GLU A 456 22.68 2.01 21.64
N ILE A 457 21.48 2.53 21.84
CA ILE A 457 21.12 3.24 23.07
C ILE A 457 20.81 2.17 24.12
N THR A 458 21.81 1.79 24.91
CA THR A 458 21.58 1.00 26.12
C THR A 458 20.70 1.83 27.07
N PRO A 459 19.52 1.34 27.48
CA PRO A 459 18.76 1.98 28.55
C PRO A 459 19.63 2.01 29.81
N ALA A 460 19.70 3.16 30.49
CA ALA A 460 20.29 3.20 31.82
C ALA A 460 19.42 2.33 32.75
N GLY A 461 20.04 1.34 33.40
CA GLY A 461 19.33 0.46 34.33
C GLY A 461 18.82 1.21 35.56
N ASP A 462 17.71 0.76 36.13
CA ASP A 462 16.99 1.40 37.26
C ASP A 462 17.74 1.38 38.62
N ASP A 463 19.03 1.01 38.65
CA ASP A 463 19.87 0.95 39.86
C ASP A 463 20.70 2.22 40.06
N ALA A 464 20.01 3.36 40.25
CA ALA A 464 20.62 4.61 40.74
C ALA A 464 19.70 5.41 41.68
N ALA A 465 18.85 4.73 42.44
CA ALA A 465 18.05 5.34 43.51
C ALA A 465 18.84 5.48 44.83
N SER A 466 19.91 6.30 44.85
CA SER A 466 20.44 6.88 46.10
C SER A 466 21.32 8.12 45.84
N ASP A 467 21.17 9.11 46.72
CA ASP A 467 22.09 10.24 46.96
C ASP A 467 22.39 11.24 45.81
N ALA A 468 21.51 12.24 45.70
CA ALA A 468 21.93 13.62 45.44
C ALA A 468 21.08 14.62 46.28
N PRO A 469 21.64 15.72 46.80
CA PRO A 469 20.93 16.61 47.73
C PRO A 469 19.86 17.50 47.06
N LYS A 470 18.85 17.91 47.84
CA LYS A 470 17.87 18.93 47.43
C LYS A 470 18.48 20.32 47.51
N GLU A 471 18.45 21.08 46.42
CA GLU A 471 18.55 22.55 46.45
C GLU A 471 17.65 23.22 45.38
N ASN A 472 17.46 24.53 45.49
CA ASN A 472 16.18 25.18 45.16
C ASN A 472 16.04 25.85 43.78
N ALA A 473 14.80 25.82 43.29
CA ALA A 473 14.03 26.90 42.62
C ALA A 473 14.64 27.74 41.45
N ALA A 474 14.11 27.49 40.25
CA ALA A 474 13.57 28.44 39.26
C ALA A 474 14.17 29.85 39.07
N THR A 475 14.67 30.14 37.86
CA THR A 475 13.96 30.98 36.83
C THR A 475 14.70 30.96 35.47
N PRO A 476 14.05 31.30 34.34
CA PRO A 476 14.59 31.04 32.99
C PRO A 476 15.41 32.21 32.40
N SER A 477 16.30 31.91 31.45
CA SER A 477 17.10 32.90 30.71
C SER A 477 17.04 32.72 29.18
N THR A 478 16.85 33.84 28.49
CA THR A 478 16.78 34.04 27.04
C THR A 478 18.16 33.82 26.36
N PRO A 479 18.25 33.33 25.11
CA PRO A 479 19.53 33.09 24.45
C PRO A 479 20.24 34.38 24.02
N ALA A 480 21.58 34.39 24.11
CA ALA A 480 22.44 35.47 23.64
C ALA A 480 23.59 34.94 22.77
N THR A 481 23.92 35.73 21.74
CA THR A 481 24.86 35.42 20.65
C THR A 481 26.31 35.74 21.01
N THR A 482 27.28 34.92 20.55
CA THR A 482 28.63 35.28 20.03
C THR A 482 29.43 33.99 19.79
N ALA A 483 30.43 33.86 18.91
CA ALA A 483 30.89 34.52 17.68
C ALA A 483 32.35 34.02 17.46
N GLY A 484 32.79 33.93 16.21
CA GLY A 484 34.19 33.67 15.82
C GLY A 484 34.35 32.38 14.99
N GLU A 485 35.13 32.32 13.92
CA GLU A 485 35.86 33.33 13.14
C GLU A 485 36.50 32.54 11.97
N SER A 486 36.44 33.01 10.72
CA SER A 486 37.37 32.59 9.65
C SER A 486 37.29 33.51 8.42
N PRO A 487 38.38 33.65 7.63
CA PRO A 487 38.70 34.95 7.03
C PRO A 487 38.41 35.11 5.53
N ALA A 488 38.45 36.39 5.14
CA ALA A 488 38.11 36.98 3.85
C ALA A 488 38.89 36.50 2.61
N ARG A 489 38.28 36.76 1.44
CA ARG A 489 39.00 37.17 0.22
C ARG A 489 38.66 38.62 -0.12
N SER A 490 39.64 39.34 -0.65
CA SER A 490 39.60 40.79 -0.90
C SER A 490 38.94 41.18 -2.22
N GLY A 491 38.40 42.40 -2.27
CA GLY A 491 37.91 43.08 -3.47
C GLY A 491 37.51 44.52 -3.14
N GLU A 492 38.32 45.49 -3.54
CA GLU A 492 38.18 46.90 -3.15
C GLU A 492 37.07 47.65 -3.91
N ARG A 493 36.47 48.64 -3.24
CA ARG A 493 35.85 49.83 -3.83
C ARG A 493 36.02 51.03 -2.89
N PRO A 494 36.36 52.24 -3.39
CA PRO A 494 36.01 53.52 -2.75
C PRO A 494 34.52 53.85 -3.05
N ALA A 495 33.73 54.37 -2.10
CA ALA A 495 33.62 55.78 -1.66
C ALA A 495 33.13 56.72 -2.78
N ASP A 496 32.21 57.67 -2.58
CA ASP A 496 31.56 58.17 -1.34
C ASP A 496 30.21 58.87 -1.69
N ASP A 497 29.59 59.57 -0.72
CA ASP A 497 28.54 60.62 -0.88
C ASP A 497 27.10 60.22 -1.29
N ALA A 498 26.02 60.93 -0.90
CA ALA A 498 25.79 61.88 0.20
C ALA A 498 24.27 62.21 0.36
N GLU A 499 23.88 62.59 1.58
CA GLU A 499 22.80 63.54 1.95
C GLU A 499 21.28 63.35 1.65
N ARG A 500 20.52 63.42 2.77
CA ARG A 500 19.27 64.19 3.04
C ARG A 500 17.92 63.85 2.38
N GLY A 501 16.86 63.88 3.21
CA GLY A 501 15.47 64.12 2.77
C GLY A 501 14.38 63.56 3.70
N GLU A 502 14.07 64.23 4.82
CA GLU A 502 13.03 63.79 5.77
C GLU A 502 11.60 64.19 5.37
N SER A 503 10.63 63.33 5.74
CA SER A 503 9.22 63.67 6.10
C SER A 503 8.29 64.25 5.00
N GLY A 504 6.96 64.08 5.06
CA GLY A 504 6.13 63.46 6.10
C GLY A 504 4.66 63.29 5.69
N LYS A 505 3.84 62.85 6.64
CA LYS A 505 2.42 62.46 6.51
C LYS A 505 1.47 63.60 6.07
N SER A 506 0.38 63.28 5.37
CA SER A 506 -0.99 63.62 5.81
C SER A 506 -2.07 62.88 4.98
N ALA A 507 -3.28 62.76 5.55
CA ALA A 507 -4.48 62.22 4.91
C ALA A 507 -5.53 63.33 4.63
N GLY A 508 -6.60 62.97 3.91
CA GLY A 508 -7.77 63.81 3.58
C GLY A 508 -8.23 63.51 2.15
N GLU A 509 -9.25 62.68 1.92
CA GLU A 509 -10.71 62.87 2.11
C GLU A 509 -11.43 63.16 0.77
N ARG A 510 -12.34 62.25 0.42
CA ARG A 510 -13.58 62.41 -0.38
C ARG A 510 -13.57 63.30 -1.64
N ASP A 511 -13.91 62.69 -2.78
CA ASP A 511 -15.05 63.19 -3.56
C ASP A 511 -15.84 62.05 -4.22
N ALA A 512 -17.09 62.29 -4.61
CA ALA A 512 -18.03 61.25 -5.07
C ALA A 512 -18.88 61.67 -6.28
N ARG A 513 -18.96 60.76 -7.27
CA ARG A 513 -19.91 60.61 -8.41
C ARG A 513 -19.30 59.54 -9.34
N GLU A 514 -20.00 58.72 -10.11
CA GLU A 514 -21.44 58.57 -10.37
C GLU A 514 -21.73 57.06 -10.62
N ARG A 515 -23.00 56.64 -10.69
CA ARG A 515 -23.37 55.24 -10.98
C ARG A 515 -23.62 55.04 -12.48
N ASP A 516 -23.40 53.82 -12.95
CA ASP A 516 -24.41 53.13 -13.76
C ASP A 516 -24.31 51.62 -13.51
N ASP A 517 -25.45 50.92 -13.58
CA ASP A 517 -25.63 49.53 -13.15
C ASP A 517 -25.52 48.55 -14.33
N ASP A 518 -24.96 47.36 -14.10
CA ASP A 518 -25.54 46.08 -14.56
C ASP A 518 -24.94 44.88 -13.81
N ALA A 519 -25.77 43.90 -13.47
CA ALA A 519 -25.49 42.81 -12.52
C ALA A 519 -25.44 41.42 -13.25
N PRO A 520 -25.40 40.24 -12.57
CA PRO A 520 -25.14 39.93 -11.16
C PRO A 520 -24.10 38.80 -10.92
N THR A 521 -23.59 38.70 -9.68
CA THR A 521 -22.94 37.47 -9.16
C THR A 521 -23.82 36.78 -8.11
N PRO A 522 -24.04 35.44 -8.19
CA PRO A 522 -24.73 34.70 -7.12
C PRO A 522 -23.80 34.40 -5.92
N PRO A 523 -24.31 34.39 -4.67
CA PRO A 523 -23.65 33.75 -3.53
C PRO A 523 -23.84 32.20 -3.62
N TRP A 524 -23.55 31.32 -2.65
CA TRP A 524 -23.55 31.44 -1.18
C TRP A 524 -22.74 30.33 -0.50
N SER A 525 -22.28 30.60 0.74
CA SER A 525 -21.78 29.63 1.72
C SER A 525 -22.32 30.02 3.10
N PRO A 526 -22.78 29.05 3.92
CA PRO A 526 -22.51 29.16 5.35
C PRO A 526 -22.30 27.82 6.10
N TYR A 527 -21.41 27.85 7.08
CA TYR A 527 -21.48 27.03 8.30
C TYR A 527 -22.36 27.71 9.37
N TRP A 528 -22.68 26.99 10.46
CA TRP A 528 -23.44 27.41 11.66
C TRP A 528 -24.97 27.46 11.47
N LEU A 529 -25.84 27.08 12.42
CA LEU A 529 -25.67 26.82 13.88
C LEU A 529 -26.68 25.77 14.41
N LEU A 530 -26.48 25.34 15.66
CA LEU A 530 -27.30 24.37 16.42
C LEU A 530 -28.55 24.98 17.09
N ALA A 531 -29.40 24.06 17.61
CA ALA A 531 -30.38 24.18 18.71
C ALA A 531 -31.86 24.46 18.37
N GLY A 532 -32.76 23.61 18.90
CA GLY A 532 -34.22 23.73 18.76
C GLY A 532 -35.01 22.47 19.16
N LEU A 533 -35.00 22.11 20.45
CA LEU A 533 -35.79 20.99 21.02
C LEU A 533 -37.26 21.41 21.21
N GLY A 534 -38.27 20.56 20.91
CA GLY A 534 -39.66 20.90 21.30
C GLY A 534 -40.83 20.15 20.65
N VAL A 535 -41.12 18.95 21.17
CA VAL A 535 -42.37 18.18 21.09
C VAL A 535 -43.68 18.98 20.92
N LEU A 536 -44.61 18.49 20.07
CA LEU A 536 -46.04 18.35 20.43
C LEU A 536 -46.80 17.34 19.55
N LEU A 537 -47.59 16.49 20.21
CA LEU A 537 -48.46 15.45 19.64
C LEU A 537 -49.94 15.88 19.61
N ALA A 538 -50.57 15.80 18.44
CA ALA A 538 -52.01 15.56 18.20
C ALA A 538 -52.19 15.50 16.68
N GLY A 539 -52.95 14.59 16.04
CA GLY A 539 -54.01 13.70 16.51
C GLY A 539 -55.22 13.89 15.59
N GLY A 540 -55.53 12.92 14.71
CA GLY A 540 -56.63 13.09 13.73
C GLY A 540 -56.85 11.88 12.81
N VAL A 541 -57.87 11.08 13.12
CA VAL A 541 -58.26 9.86 12.37
C VAL A 541 -59.50 10.12 11.50
N ILE A 542 -59.38 9.95 10.17
CA ILE A 542 -60.47 9.63 9.20
C ILE A 542 -59.79 8.84 8.06
N ARG A 543 -59.97 7.52 7.83
CA ARG A 543 -61.15 6.65 7.58
C ARG A 543 -61.65 6.66 6.11
N GLY A 544 -61.39 5.56 5.40
CA GLY A 544 -61.90 5.25 4.05
C GLY A 544 -60.76 4.90 3.07
N GLY A 545 -60.68 3.72 2.43
CA GLY A 545 -61.54 2.54 2.47
C GLY A 545 -62.21 2.23 1.12
N LEU A 546 -61.48 1.57 0.22
CA LEU A 546 -61.86 0.77 -0.97
C LEU A 546 -60.51 0.44 -1.69
N GLY A 547 -60.26 -0.67 -2.39
CA GLY A 547 -61.00 -1.91 -2.64
C GLY A 547 -60.11 -2.84 -3.50
N ARG A 548 -60.19 -4.17 -3.32
CA ARG A 548 -59.30 -5.17 -3.96
C ARG A 548 -59.55 -5.36 -5.47
N ALA A 549 -58.48 -5.69 -6.21
CA ALA A 549 -58.35 -6.75 -7.24
C ALA A 549 -57.23 -6.35 -8.24
N ARG A 550 -56.30 -7.22 -8.70
CA ARG A 550 -56.08 -8.66 -8.49
C ARG A 550 -54.66 -8.92 -7.99
#